data_AF-A0A0F9E593-F1
#
_entry.id   AF-A0A0F9E593-F1
#
_cell.length_a   1.000
_cell.length_b   1.000
_cell.length_c   1.000
_cell.angle_alpha   90.00
_cell.angle_beta   90.00
_cell.angle_gamma   90.00
#
_symmetry.space_group_name_H-M   'P 1'
#
loop_
_entity.id
_entity.type
_entity.pdbx_description
1 polymer ?
#
loop_
_entity_poly.entity_id
_entity_poly.type
_entity_poly.pdbx_seq_one_letter_code
_entity_poly.pdbx_strand_id
1 'polypeptide(L)'
;MDSFNSYLLLKRPVVFVGPYEHHSNEVSWRECYAEVIEIDLDSRGLLDLADLERKVSKAEYRDRFKIGAFSAGSNVSAIKTPVFEVARILHQNSTLVFFDYAAVAPYTEINICRDQDSFFDGIYFSPHKFLGGPGSSGILIINERIYRKDLSPTIAAGGTVDFVNFNDQKYSAEIEVREKPGTPGILQT
;
A
#
# COMPACT_ATOMS: atom_id res chain seq x y z
N MET A 1 6.71 -31.81 -8.93
CA MET A 1 7.07 -30.65 -8.09
C MET A 1 7.28 -29.39 -8.94
N ASP A 2 7.89 -29.50 -10.12
CA ASP A 2 8.24 -28.33 -10.96
C ASP A 2 7.04 -27.51 -11.49
N SER A 3 5.92 -28.15 -11.80
CA SER A 3 4.71 -27.43 -12.30
C SER A 3 4.06 -26.53 -11.23
N PHE A 4 4.00 -26.98 -9.98
CA PHE A 4 3.42 -26.20 -8.88
C PHE A 4 4.30 -24.99 -8.51
N ASN A 5 5.62 -25.20 -8.42
CA ASN A 5 6.56 -24.10 -8.17
C ASN A 5 6.54 -23.07 -9.31
N SER A 6 6.44 -23.52 -10.56
CA SER A 6 6.32 -22.63 -11.72
C SER A 6 5.03 -21.83 -11.70
N TYR A 7 3.90 -22.47 -11.34
CA TYR A 7 2.61 -21.79 -11.16
C TYR A 7 2.70 -20.72 -10.06
N LEU A 8 3.28 -21.07 -8.92
CA LEU A 8 3.49 -20.15 -7.82
C LEU A 8 4.31 -18.94 -8.27
N LEU A 9 5.47 -19.13 -8.89
CA LEU A 9 6.31 -18.03 -9.37
C LEU A 9 5.56 -17.11 -10.34
N LEU A 10 4.76 -17.68 -11.25
CA LEU A 10 3.93 -16.91 -12.19
C LEU A 10 2.84 -16.09 -11.49
N LYS A 11 2.31 -16.57 -10.36
CA LYS A 11 1.27 -15.90 -9.58
C LYS A 11 1.79 -15.02 -8.44
N ARG A 12 3.09 -15.05 -8.16
CA ARG A 12 3.71 -14.22 -7.13
C ARG A 12 3.57 -12.73 -7.50
N PRO A 13 2.94 -11.89 -6.65
CA PRO A 13 2.93 -10.46 -6.86
C PRO A 13 4.34 -9.86 -6.99
N VAL A 14 4.45 -8.71 -7.65
CA VAL A 14 5.65 -7.89 -7.69
C VAL A 14 5.36 -6.60 -6.95
N VAL A 15 6.23 -6.24 -6.01
CA VAL A 15 6.11 -5.02 -5.22
C VAL A 15 7.32 -4.14 -5.51
N PHE A 16 7.07 -2.96 -6.06
CA PHE A 16 8.09 -1.95 -6.30
C PHE A 16 8.17 -1.02 -5.09
N VAL A 17 9.36 -0.84 -4.54
CA VAL A 17 9.62 0.01 -3.36
C VAL A 17 10.67 1.06 -3.65
N GLY A 18 10.64 2.19 -2.95
CA GLY A 18 11.66 3.22 -3.09
C GLY A 18 12.98 2.87 -2.39
N PRO A 19 14.03 3.69 -2.59
CA PRO A 19 15.35 3.48 -2.00
C PRO A 19 15.49 3.98 -0.56
N TYR A 20 14.45 4.58 0.01
CA TYR A 20 14.48 5.20 1.34
C TYR A 20 13.23 4.89 2.17
N GLU A 21 12.68 3.69 1.99
CA GLU A 21 11.51 3.25 2.73
C GLU A 21 11.79 3.12 4.23
N HIS A 22 10.83 3.55 5.04
CA HIS A 22 10.80 3.12 6.43
C HIS A 22 10.56 1.60 6.47
N HIS A 23 11.14 0.90 7.44
CA HIS A 23 11.03 -0.56 7.52
C HIS A 23 9.59 -1.08 7.54
N SER A 24 8.65 -0.31 8.08
CA SER A 24 7.21 -0.63 8.06
C SER A 24 6.59 -0.68 6.66
N ASN A 25 7.22 -0.05 5.65
CA ASN A 25 6.81 -0.11 4.24
C ASN A 25 7.73 -1.00 3.39
N GLU A 26 8.57 -1.86 3.99
CA GLU A 26 9.48 -2.72 3.22
C GLU A 26 9.58 -4.13 3.78
N VAL A 27 9.82 -4.29 5.08
CA VAL A 27 10.10 -5.59 5.69
C VAL A 27 8.93 -6.54 5.50
N SER A 28 7.70 -6.04 5.67
CA SER A 28 6.49 -6.83 5.44
C SER A 28 6.41 -7.39 4.02
N TRP A 29 6.87 -6.65 3.01
CA TRP A 29 6.86 -7.12 1.63
C TRP A 29 7.89 -8.22 1.39
N ARG A 30 9.07 -8.14 2.03
CA ARG A 30 10.11 -9.17 1.94
C ARG A 30 9.70 -10.49 2.60
N GLU A 31 8.96 -10.41 3.70
CA GLU A 31 8.46 -11.58 4.44
C GLU A 31 7.16 -12.17 3.85
N CYS A 32 6.42 -11.37 3.07
CA CYS A 32 5.24 -11.84 2.37
C CYS A 32 5.60 -12.63 1.10
N TYR A 33 4.60 -13.32 0.55
CA TYR A 33 4.71 -13.99 -0.74
C TYR A 33 4.73 -12.98 -1.91
N ALA A 34 5.81 -12.23 -2.03
CA ALA A 34 6.01 -11.21 -3.06
C ALA A 34 7.44 -11.24 -3.59
N GLU A 35 7.62 -10.71 -4.79
CA GLU A 35 8.94 -10.31 -5.30
C GLU A 35 9.10 -8.82 -5.08
N VAL A 36 10.08 -8.44 -4.27
CA VAL A 36 10.35 -7.03 -3.96
C VAL A 36 11.42 -6.50 -4.90
N ILE A 37 11.11 -5.40 -5.59
CA ILE A 37 12.00 -4.73 -6.54
C ILE A 37 12.22 -3.31 -6.04
N GLU A 38 13.43 -3.04 -5.57
CA GLU A 38 13.83 -1.70 -5.13
C GLU A 38 14.17 -0.82 -6.34
N ILE A 39 13.70 0.43 -6.33
CA ILE A 39 14.03 1.45 -7.33
C ILE A 39 15.26 2.23 -6.86
N ASP A 40 16.20 2.45 -7.77
CA ASP A 40 17.48 3.05 -7.44
C ASP A 40 17.38 4.58 -7.27
N LEU A 41 18.44 5.16 -6.71
CA LEU A 41 18.63 6.61 -6.67
C LEU A 41 19.26 7.11 -7.97
N ASP A 42 18.86 8.28 -8.43
CA ASP A 42 19.50 8.99 -9.52
C ASP A 42 20.85 9.60 -9.07
N SER A 43 21.58 10.21 -10.00
CA SER A 43 22.89 10.83 -9.72
C SER A 43 22.83 12.00 -8.71
N ARG A 44 21.64 12.47 -8.34
CA ARG A 44 21.40 13.52 -7.34
C ARG A 44 20.91 12.96 -6.01
N GLY A 45 20.82 11.64 -5.86
CA GLY A 45 20.30 11.01 -4.66
C GLY A 45 18.78 11.15 -4.51
N LEU A 46 18.04 11.34 -5.60
CA LEU A 46 16.57 11.33 -5.64
C LEU A 46 16.08 10.00 -6.19
N LEU A 47 14.80 9.66 -6.00
CA LEU A 47 14.20 8.49 -6.66
C LEU A 47 14.38 8.57 -8.19
N ASP A 48 14.99 7.54 -8.79
CA ASP A 48 15.18 7.48 -10.23
C ASP A 48 13.88 7.03 -10.94
N LEU A 49 13.18 7.99 -11.54
CA LEU A 49 11.95 7.73 -12.29
C LEU A 49 12.18 6.93 -13.58
N ALA A 50 13.35 7.07 -14.21
CA ALA A 50 13.68 6.29 -15.40
C ALA A 50 13.96 4.83 -15.03
N ASP A 51 14.61 4.60 -13.89
CA ASP A 51 14.77 3.26 -13.33
C ASP A 51 13.42 2.63 -12.95
N LEU A 52 12.52 3.39 -12.32
CA LEU A 52 11.14 2.96 -12.04
C LEU A 52 10.44 2.49 -13.32
N GLU A 53 10.40 3.34 -14.35
CA GLU A 53 9.76 3.04 -15.63
C GLU A 53 10.35 1.78 -16.27
N ARG A 54 11.69 1.67 -16.28
CA ARG A 54 12.41 0.51 -16.81
C ARG A 54 12.11 -0.78 -16.05
N LYS A 55 12.06 -0.74 -14.71
CA LYS A 55 11.82 -1.91 -13.86
C LYS A 55 10.36 -2.37 -13.92
N VAL A 56 9.38 -1.45 -13.90
CA VAL A 56 7.95 -1.80 -13.89
C VAL A 56 7.44 -2.32 -15.24
N SER A 57 8.08 -1.89 -16.34
CA SER A 57 7.71 -2.25 -17.72
C SER A 57 8.32 -3.55 -18.23
N LYS A 58 9.16 -4.22 -17.42
CA LYS A 58 9.79 -5.49 -17.83
C LYS A 58 8.74 -6.53 -18.26
N ALA A 59 9.00 -7.21 -19.37
CA ALA A 59 8.08 -8.17 -19.97
C ALA A 59 7.68 -9.32 -19.02
N GLU A 60 8.60 -9.75 -18.14
CA GLU A 60 8.36 -10.78 -17.13
C GLU A 60 7.28 -10.42 -16.09
N TYR A 61 6.94 -9.14 -15.93
CA TYR A 61 5.94 -8.66 -14.97
C TYR A 61 4.59 -8.33 -15.62
N ARG A 62 4.43 -8.54 -16.93
CA ARG A 62 3.23 -8.14 -17.68
C ARG A 62 1.94 -8.75 -17.13
N ASP A 63 1.96 -10.05 -16.83
CA ASP A 63 0.78 -10.83 -16.41
C ASP A 63 0.73 -11.08 -14.89
N ARG A 64 1.56 -10.36 -14.12
CA ARG A 64 1.64 -10.48 -12.66
C ARG A 64 0.89 -9.34 -12.00
N PHE A 65 0.38 -9.60 -10.80
CA PHE A 65 -0.22 -8.56 -9.97
C PHE A 65 0.90 -7.64 -9.45
N LYS A 66 0.78 -6.33 -9.71
CA LYS A 66 1.82 -5.35 -9.39
C LYS A 66 1.33 -4.33 -8.39
N ILE A 67 2.18 -4.00 -7.43
CA ILE A 67 1.98 -2.97 -6.42
C ILE A 67 3.22 -2.07 -6.42
N GLY A 68 3.04 -0.75 -6.37
CA GLY A 68 4.06 0.20 -5.97
C GLY A 68 3.76 0.70 -4.56
N ALA A 69 4.73 0.60 -3.66
CA ALA A 69 4.60 1.01 -2.26
C ALA A 69 5.77 1.92 -1.90
N PHE A 70 5.55 3.24 -1.94
CA PHE A 70 6.61 4.23 -1.81
C PHE A 70 6.39 5.18 -0.64
N SER A 71 7.45 5.62 0.01
CA SER A 71 7.36 6.72 0.97
C SER A 71 7.05 8.02 0.22
N ALA A 72 6.06 8.79 0.68
CA ALA A 72 5.79 10.13 0.15
C ALA A 72 6.95 11.11 0.45
N GLY A 73 7.75 10.80 1.48
CA GLY A 73 9.07 11.39 1.68
C GLY A 73 9.86 10.65 2.75
N SER A 74 11.19 10.73 2.67
CA SER A 74 12.10 10.06 3.60
C SER A 74 11.98 10.63 5.01
N ASN A 75 11.90 9.76 6.01
CA ASN A 75 11.96 10.13 7.43
C ASN A 75 13.37 10.51 7.91
N VAL A 76 14.41 10.26 7.10
CA VAL A 76 15.81 10.54 7.45
C VAL A 76 16.30 11.80 6.74
N SER A 77 16.17 11.85 5.42
CA SER A 77 16.71 12.95 4.61
C SER A 77 15.71 14.06 4.29
N ALA A 78 14.42 13.85 4.62
CA ALA A 78 13.30 14.71 4.23
C ALA A 78 13.12 14.91 2.71
N ILE A 79 13.81 14.11 1.88
CA ILE A 79 13.62 14.10 0.43
C ILE A 79 12.18 13.70 0.13
N LYS A 80 11.49 14.54 -0.65
CA LYS A 80 10.10 14.29 -1.08
C LYS A 80 10.09 13.46 -2.36
N THR A 81 9.22 12.47 -2.39
CA THR A 81 8.96 11.69 -3.60
C THR A 81 8.07 12.49 -4.54
N PRO A 82 8.35 12.50 -5.87
CA PRO A 82 7.42 13.05 -6.87
C PRO A 82 6.22 12.10 -7.04
N VAL A 83 5.33 12.09 -6.04
CA VAL A 83 4.28 11.06 -5.85
C VAL A 83 3.35 10.92 -7.06
N PHE A 84 3.03 12.01 -7.74
CA PHE A 84 2.12 11.95 -8.89
C PHE A 84 2.81 11.46 -10.17
N GLU A 85 4.10 11.71 -10.33
CA GLU A 85 4.91 11.19 -11.42
C GLU A 85 5.12 9.67 -11.26
N VAL A 86 5.39 9.23 -10.03
CA VAL A 86 5.43 7.80 -9.66
C VAL A 86 4.08 7.14 -9.96
N ALA A 87 2.97 7.73 -9.50
CA ALA A 87 1.64 7.19 -9.73
C ALA A 87 1.33 7.02 -11.22
N ARG A 88 1.64 8.03 -12.04
CA ARG A 88 1.45 7.98 -13.49
C ARG A 88 2.22 6.83 -14.13
N ILE A 89 3.52 6.69 -13.82
CA ILE A 89 4.37 5.63 -14.38
C ILE A 89 3.82 4.24 -14.00
N LEU A 90 3.40 4.06 -12.75
CA LEU A 90 2.85 2.80 -12.26
C LEU A 90 1.52 2.47 -12.93
N HIS A 91 0.59 3.43 -13.03
CA HIS A 91 -0.70 3.23 -13.68
C HIS A 91 -0.59 2.92 -15.17
N GLN A 92 0.32 3.58 -15.89
CA GLN A 92 0.63 3.25 -17.30
C GLN A 92 1.09 1.79 -17.46
N ASN A 93 1.57 1.18 -16.38
CA ASN A 93 1.99 -0.21 -16.33
C ASN A 93 1.02 -1.10 -15.53
N SER A 94 -0.27 -0.73 -15.41
CA SER A 94 -1.30 -1.52 -14.72
C SER A 94 -0.90 -1.94 -13.29
N THR A 95 -0.24 -1.04 -12.56
CA THR A 95 0.27 -1.27 -11.21
C THR A 95 -0.52 -0.45 -10.20
N LEU A 96 -0.91 -1.06 -9.07
CA LEU A 96 -1.57 -0.32 -7.99
C LEU A 96 -0.58 0.57 -7.24
N VAL A 97 -1.03 1.72 -6.75
CA VAL A 97 -0.15 2.75 -6.18
C VAL A 97 -0.49 3.08 -4.73
N PHE A 98 0.46 2.84 -3.82
CA PHE A 98 0.34 3.14 -2.40
C PHE A 98 1.45 4.06 -1.94
N PHE A 99 1.11 5.03 -1.09
CA PHE A 99 2.09 5.92 -0.47
C PHE A 99 2.08 5.89 1.07
N ASP A 100 3.25 5.70 1.67
CA ASP A 100 3.49 5.94 3.10
C ASP A 100 3.65 7.45 3.34
N TYR A 101 2.65 8.06 3.96
CA TYR A 101 2.65 9.46 4.34
C TYR A 101 3.12 9.70 5.78
N ALA A 102 3.47 8.67 6.56
CA ALA A 102 3.71 8.81 7.98
C ALA A 102 4.78 9.87 8.32
N ALA A 103 5.85 9.98 7.55
CA ALA A 103 6.91 10.98 7.81
C ALA A 103 6.51 12.42 7.44
N VAL A 104 5.63 12.60 6.45
CA VAL A 104 5.38 13.90 5.82
C VAL A 104 3.99 14.46 6.10
N ALA A 105 3.02 13.62 6.48
CA ALA A 105 1.63 13.97 6.72
C ALA A 105 1.43 15.19 7.65
N PRO A 106 2.21 15.37 8.75
CA PRO A 106 2.07 16.55 9.60
C PRO A 106 2.49 17.87 8.94
N TYR A 107 3.18 17.81 7.80
CA TYR A 107 3.89 18.95 7.20
C TYR A 107 3.48 19.24 5.76
N THR A 108 2.58 18.46 5.17
CA THR A 108 2.18 18.60 3.76
C THR A 108 0.69 18.39 3.59
N GLU A 109 0.12 19.06 2.60
CA GLU A 109 -1.22 18.72 2.12
C GLU A 109 -1.19 17.33 1.49
N ILE A 110 -2.21 16.53 1.82
CA ILE A 110 -2.40 15.19 1.26
C ILE A 110 -3.47 15.28 0.18
N ASN A 111 -3.03 15.39 -1.06
CA ASN A 111 -3.91 15.28 -2.23
C ASN A 111 -3.72 13.90 -2.88
N ILE A 112 -4.77 13.08 -2.84
CA ILE A 112 -4.74 11.69 -3.34
C ILE A 112 -5.08 11.55 -4.83
N CYS A 113 -5.51 12.63 -5.48
CA CYS A 113 -5.91 12.61 -6.88
C CYS A 113 -5.65 13.98 -7.53
N ARG A 114 -4.66 14.04 -8.42
CA ARG A 114 -4.40 15.22 -9.24
C ARG A 114 -5.18 15.20 -10.55
N ASP A 115 -5.23 14.04 -11.19
CA ASP A 115 -5.86 13.81 -12.49
C ASP A 115 -6.16 12.32 -12.69
N GLN A 116 -6.74 11.95 -13.84
CA GLN A 116 -7.18 10.59 -14.14
C GLN A 116 -6.06 9.55 -14.15
N ASP A 117 -4.81 9.96 -14.39
CA ASP A 117 -3.66 9.05 -14.45
C ASP A 117 -2.76 9.18 -13.21
N SER A 118 -2.89 10.27 -12.46
CA SER A 118 -2.07 10.62 -11.31
C SER A 118 -2.92 10.66 -10.03
N PHE A 119 -3.39 9.50 -9.63
CA PHE A 119 -4.12 9.28 -8.37
C PHE A 119 -3.48 8.14 -7.57
N PHE A 120 -3.86 7.98 -6.31
CA PHE A 120 -3.34 6.93 -5.44
C PHE A 120 -4.45 5.89 -5.18
N ASP A 121 -4.08 4.61 -5.16
CA ASP A 121 -4.97 3.52 -4.78
C ASP A 121 -5.12 3.38 -3.28
N GLY A 122 -4.10 3.79 -2.54
CA GLY A 122 -4.23 3.98 -1.11
C GLY A 122 -3.09 4.81 -0.53
N ILE A 123 -3.32 5.31 0.66
CA ILE A 123 -2.29 5.93 1.48
C ILE A 123 -2.47 5.49 2.92
N TYR A 124 -1.41 5.61 3.69
CA TYR A 124 -1.50 5.43 5.13
C TYR A 124 -0.55 6.37 5.84
N PHE A 125 -0.92 6.75 7.05
CA PHE A 125 -0.12 7.60 7.90
C PHE A 125 -0.44 7.35 9.37
N SER A 126 0.45 7.84 10.24
CA SER A 126 0.33 7.66 11.68
C SER A 126 0.03 9.00 12.34
N PRO A 127 -1.21 9.23 12.83
CA PRO A 127 -1.55 10.49 13.45
C PRO A 127 -0.75 10.78 14.73
N HIS A 128 -0.10 9.80 15.37
CA HIS A 128 0.81 10.04 16.50
C HIS A 128 2.03 10.89 16.17
N LYS A 129 2.30 11.14 14.88
CA LYS A 129 3.33 12.09 14.42
C LYS A 129 2.80 13.52 14.29
N PHE A 130 1.50 13.75 14.48
CA PHE A 130 0.86 15.06 14.50
C PHE A 130 0.81 15.63 15.93
N LEU A 131 0.68 16.94 16.03
CA LEU A 131 0.42 17.61 17.30
C LEU A 131 -0.90 17.09 17.90
N GLY A 132 -0.84 16.64 19.17
CA GLY A 132 -1.99 16.05 19.86
C GLY A 132 -2.32 14.61 19.45
N GLY A 133 -1.50 14.00 18.59
CA GLY A 133 -1.68 12.63 18.12
C GLY A 133 -1.17 11.49 19.00
N PRO A 134 -0.33 11.64 20.04
CA PRO A 134 0.09 10.50 20.87
C PRO A 134 -1.10 9.65 21.32
N GLY A 135 -0.96 8.32 21.23
CA GLY A 135 -2.04 7.35 21.49
C GLY A 135 -2.86 6.98 20.25
N SER A 136 -2.97 7.84 19.23
CA SER A 136 -3.86 7.62 18.08
C SER A 136 -3.53 6.40 17.19
N SER A 137 -4.60 5.79 16.66
CA SER A 137 -4.59 4.74 15.64
C SER A 137 -4.08 5.26 14.30
N GLY A 138 -3.39 4.39 13.57
CA GLY A 138 -3.07 4.63 12.16
C GLY A 138 -4.31 4.85 11.30
N ILE A 139 -4.14 5.62 10.23
CA ILE A 139 -5.18 5.85 9.22
C ILE A 139 -4.73 5.17 7.93
N LEU A 140 -5.61 4.34 7.37
CA LEU A 140 -5.53 3.76 6.04
C LEU A 140 -6.68 4.32 5.20
N ILE A 141 -6.35 4.85 4.04
CA ILE A 141 -7.33 5.29 3.04
C ILE A 141 -7.06 4.46 1.79
N ILE A 142 -8.10 3.84 1.25
CA ILE A 142 -8.03 3.07 0.01
C ILE A 142 -9.15 3.49 -0.94
N ASN A 143 -8.88 3.40 -2.23
CA ASN A 143 -9.92 3.56 -3.24
C ASN A 143 -10.85 2.33 -3.19
N GLU A 144 -12.17 2.53 -3.11
CA GLU A 144 -13.11 1.40 -3.00
C GLU A 144 -12.96 0.40 -4.15
N ARG A 145 -12.52 0.88 -5.34
CA ARG A 145 -12.38 0.08 -6.56
C ARG A 145 -11.44 -1.12 -6.39
N ILE A 146 -10.50 -1.03 -5.45
CA ILE A 146 -9.51 -2.09 -5.21
C ILE A 146 -9.94 -3.08 -4.12
N TYR A 147 -11.02 -2.79 -3.38
CA TYR A 147 -11.45 -3.64 -2.28
C TYR A 147 -12.25 -4.86 -2.78
N ARG A 148 -11.83 -6.06 -2.35
CA ARG A 148 -12.44 -7.34 -2.76
C ARG A 148 -13.49 -7.81 -1.76
N LYS A 149 -14.74 -7.37 -1.98
CA LYS A 149 -15.90 -7.73 -1.12
C LYS A 149 -16.23 -9.22 -1.11
N ASP A 150 -15.76 -9.97 -2.11
CA ASP A 150 -15.91 -11.42 -2.23
C ASP A 150 -14.94 -12.24 -1.37
N LEU A 151 -13.89 -11.60 -0.82
CA LEU A 151 -12.98 -12.22 0.14
C LEU A 151 -13.42 -11.93 1.58
N SER A 152 -12.93 -12.70 2.54
CA SER A 152 -13.05 -12.36 3.97
C SER A 152 -12.30 -11.05 4.28
N PRO A 153 -12.68 -10.30 5.33
CA PRO A 153 -11.88 -9.17 5.82
C PRO A 153 -10.48 -9.62 6.24
N THR A 154 -9.55 -8.68 6.38
CA THR A 154 -8.17 -8.97 6.80
C THR A 154 -8.13 -9.75 8.12
N ILE A 155 -9.01 -9.37 9.06
CA ILE A 155 -9.20 -10.06 10.33
C ILE A 155 -10.71 -10.32 10.51
N ALA A 156 -11.11 -11.58 10.41
CA ALA A 156 -12.48 -12.00 10.70
C ALA A 156 -12.68 -12.15 12.21
N ALA A 157 -13.54 -11.32 12.80
CA ALA A 157 -13.80 -11.32 14.23
C ALA A 157 -15.18 -10.72 14.54
N GLY A 158 -15.56 -10.67 15.82
CA GLY A 158 -16.72 -9.88 16.24
C GLY A 158 -16.60 -8.44 15.76
N GLY A 159 -17.71 -7.84 15.33
CA GLY A 159 -17.74 -6.49 14.75
C GLY A 159 -17.55 -6.43 13.24
N THR A 160 -17.06 -7.48 12.57
CA THR A 160 -16.91 -7.49 11.09
C THR A 160 -18.04 -8.22 10.35
N VAL A 161 -18.98 -8.81 11.10
CA VAL A 161 -20.08 -9.66 10.62
C VAL A 161 -21.44 -9.04 10.90
N ASP A 162 -22.35 -9.16 9.95
CA ASP A 162 -23.77 -8.83 10.13
C ASP A 162 -24.55 -10.01 10.74
N PHE A 163 -24.12 -11.24 10.45
CA PHE A 163 -24.77 -12.47 10.90
C PHE A 163 -23.80 -13.64 10.98
N VAL A 164 -23.96 -14.51 11.99
CA VAL A 164 -23.19 -15.75 12.18
C VAL A 164 -24.12 -16.85 12.65
N ASN A 165 -23.99 -18.05 12.09
CA ASN A 165 -24.62 -19.27 12.58
C ASN A 165 -23.58 -20.41 12.70
N PHE A 166 -24.04 -21.63 13.00
CA PHE A 166 -23.16 -22.79 13.19
C PHE A 166 -22.33 -23.20 11.96
N ASN A 167 -22.78 -22.84 10.75
CA ASN A 167 -22.22 -23.31 9.49
C ASN A 167 -21.68 -22.19 8.59
N ASP A 168 -22.10 -20.94 8.80
CA ASP A 168 -21.77 -19.82 7.91
C ASP A 168 -21.85 -18.46 8.62
N GLN A 169 -21.30 -17.44 7.95
CA GLN A 169 -21.27 -16.06 8.37
C GLN A 169 -21.45 -15.11 7.19
N LYS A 170 -22.14 -14.01 7.43
CA LYS A 170 -22.23 -12.90 6.49
C LYS A 170 -21.41 -11.73 7.04
N TYR A 171 -20.33 -11.40 6.33
CA TYR A 171 -19.56 -10.19 6.62
C TYR A 171 -20.34 -8.93 6.25
N SER A 172 -20.03 -7.83 6.93
CA SER A 172 -20.68 -6.55 6.66
C SER A 172 -20.46 -6.08 5.22
N ALA A 173 -21.41 -5.30 4.69
CA ALA A 173 -21.29 -4.68 3.37
C ALA A 173 -20.37 -3.45 3.36
N GLU A 174 -20.25 -2.79 4.51
CA GLU A 174 -19.46 -1.57 4.72
C GLU A 174 -17.98 -1.91 4.89
N ILE A 175 -17.12 -1.34 4.05
CA ILE A 175 -15.69 -1.68 3.99
C ILE A 175 -15.00 -1.33 5.31
N GLU A 176 -15.34 -0.19 5.90
CA GLU A 176 -14.74 0.32 7.13
C GLU A 176 -15.08 -0.56 8.34
N VAL A 177 -16.28 -1.15 8.36
CA VAL A 177 -16.71 -2.07 9.43
C VAL A 177 -15.96 -3.39 9.30
N ARG A 178 -15.80 -3.89 8.08
CA ARG A 178 -15.06 -5.12 7.80
C ARG A 178 -13.60 -5.07 8.25
N GLU A 179 -12.96 -3.91 8.15
CA GLU A 179 -11.54 -3.73 8.51
C GLU A 179 -11.31 -3.14 9.92
N LYS A 180 -12.34 -3.14 10.77
CA LYS A 180 -12.26 -2.71 12.19
C LYS A 180 -12.76 -3.82 13.12
N PRO A 181 -12.02 -4.93 13.25
CA PRO A 181 -12.41 -6.04 14.11
C PRO A 181 -12.45 -5.63 15.59
N GLY A 182 -13.43 -6.16 16.32
CA GLY A 182 -13.60 -5.96 17.75
C GLY A 182 -14.02 -4.55 18.12
N THR A 183 -13.86 -4.22 19.40
CA THR A 183 -14.09 -2.86 19.90
C THR A 183 -12.90 -2.00 19.48
N PRO A 184 -13.11 -0.92 18.69
CA PRO A 184 -12.02 -0.04 18.30
C PRO A 184 -11.44 0.71 19.51
N GLY A 185 -10.22 1.22 19.38
CA GLY A 185 -9.65 2.12 20.37
C GLY A 185 -10.40 3.46 20.40
N ILE A 186 -11.47 3.54 21.20
CA ILE A 186 -12.32 4.74 21.33
C ILE A 186 -11.53 5.88 21.99
N LEU A 187 -10.84 5.56 23.09
CA LEU A 187 -9.79 6.40 23.67
C LEU A 187 -8.51 5.58 23.64
N GLN A 188 -7.44 6.19 23.16
CA GLN A 188 -6.14 5.56 23.11
C GLN A 188 -5.17 6.46 23.87
N THR A 189 -4.60 5.90 24.93
CA THR A 189 -3.74 6.58 25.90
C THR A 189 -2.27 6.37 25.58
#